data_AF-A0A183LN39-F1
#
_entry.id   AF-A0A183LN39-F1
#
_cell.length_a   1.000
_cell.length_b   1.000
_cell.length_c   1.000
_cell.angle_alpha   90.00
_cell.angle_beta   90.00
_cell.angle_gamma   90.00
#
_symmetry.space_group_name_H-M   'P 1'
#
loop_
_entity.id
_entity.type
_entity.pdbx_description
1 polymer ?
#
loop_
_entity_poly.entity_id
_entity_poly.type
_entity_poly.pdbx_seq_one_letter_code
_entity_poly.pdbx_strand_id
1 'polypeptide(L)'
;MSLLTTRAIIYLCTWNVRTMWDTGRAFQIAAEMRRYNLEVLGISETHWTQVGQQRLTSKELLLYSGHEEENAPRTQGVALMLSKQAQNALTGWESHGPRIIKASFKTKKEGISMNIIQCYAPTND
;
A
#
# COMPACT_ATOMS: atom_id res chain seq x y z
N MET A 1 -9.65 9.03 -13.53
CA MET A 1 -10.29 7.70 -13.37
C MET A 1 -10.82 7.58 -11.94
N SER A 2 -11.73 6.64 -11.65
CA SER A 2 -12.29 6.44 -10.31
C SER A 2 -12.01 5.03 -9.80
N LEU A 3 -11.72 4.88 -8.50
CA LEU A 3 -11.51 3.56 -7.90
C LEU A 3 -12.86 2.89 -7.60
N LEU A 4 -13.75 3.56 -6.86
CA LEU A 4 -15.07 3.04 -6.48
C LEU A 4 -16.16 3.36 -7.52
N THR A 5 -16.90 2.33 -7.97
CA THR A 5 -18.04 2.47 -8.89
C THR A 5 -19.20 1.55 -8.48
N THR A 6 -20.43 1.92 -8.80
CA THR A 6 -21.64 1.14 -8.44
C THR A 6 -21.90 -0.09 -9.31
N ARG A 7 -21.08 -0.31 -10.35
CA ARG A 7 -21.29 -1.37 -11.36
C ARG A 7 -20.10 -2.30 -11.54
N ALA A 8 -19.11 -2.23 -10.66
CA ALA A 8 -17.92 -3.08 -10.72
C ALA A 8 -17.51 -3.51 -9.31
N ILE A 9 -17.05 -4.76 -9.21
CA ILE A 9 -16.43 -5.29 -8.00
C ILE A 9 -14.97 -4.80 -7.97
N ILE A 10 -14.50 -4.43 -6.78
CA ILE A 10 -13.13 -3.98 -6.54
C ILE A 10 -12.51 -4.94 -5.53
N TYR A 11 -11.39 -5.54 -5.90
CA TYR A 11 -10.68 -6.44 -5.01
C TYR A 11 -9.62 -5.66 -4.24
N LEU A 12 -9.75 -5.71 -2.92
CA LEU A 12 -8.80 -5.18 -1.95
C LEU A 12 -8.28 -6.36 -1.12
N CYS A 13 -7.00 -6.35 -0.78
CA CYS A 13 -6.44 -7.36 0.10
C CYS A 13 -5.45 -6.73 1.07
N THR A 14 -5.13 -7.44 2.15
CA THR A 14 -4.04 -7.10 3.05
C THR A 14 -3.15 -8.32 3.26
N TRP A 15 -1.84 -8.13 3.28
CA TRP A 15 -0.86 -9.21 3.44
C TRP A 15 0.26 -8.78 4.38
N ASN A 16 0.42 -9.52 5.49
CA ASN A 16 1.64 -9.48 6.27
C ASN A 16 2.72 -10.33 5.59
N VAL A 17 3.75 -9.66 5.05
CA VAL A 17 4.79 -10.31 4.23
C VAL A 17 6.01 -10.73 5.03
N ARG A 18 6.09 -10.37 6.32
CA ARG A 18 7.21 -10.55 7.27
C ARG A 18 8.54 -9.90 6.89
N THR A 19 8.77 -9.61 5.61
CA THR A 19 9.86 -8.76 5.11
C THR A 19 9.67 -8.51 3.61
N MET A 20 9.92 -7.28 3.19
CA MET A 20 9.98 -6.85 1.79
C MET A 20 11.36 -6.30 1.43
N TRP A 21 12.35 -6.42 2.31
CA TRP A 21 13.69 -5.87 2.15
C TRP A 21 14.41 -6.37 0.88
N ASP A 22 14.24 -7.66 0.57
CA ASP A 22 14.86 -8.23 -0.63
C ASP A 22 14.23 -7.62 -1.89
N THR A 23 15.06 -7.12 -2.80
CA THR A 23 14.61 -6.45 -4.03
C THR A 23 13.69 -7.31 -4.90
N GLY A 24 13.81 -8.64 -4.83
CA GLY A 24 12.93 -9.59 -5.52
C GLY A 24 11.54 -9.77 -4.90
N ARG A 25 11.37 -9.52 -3.59
CA ARG A 25 10.09 -9.70 -2.89
C ARG A 25 9.02 -8.76 -3.42
N ALA A 26 9.39 -7.52 -3.73
CA ALA A 26 8.46 -6.53 -4.28
C ALA A 26 7.82 -7.00 -5.60
N PHE A 27 8.61 -7.63 -6.47
CA PHE A 27 8.11 -8.16 -7.74
C PHE A 27 7.22 -9.40 -7.57
N GLN A 28 7.53 -10.27 -6.60
CA GLN A 28 6.67 -11.41 -6.26
C GLN A 28 5.32 -10.95 -5.72
N ILE A 29 5.32 -9.97 -4.81
CA ILE A 29 4.10 -9.38 -4.27
C ILE A 29 3.28 -8.71 -5.38
N ALA A 30 3.93 -7.99 -6.30
CA ALA A 30 3.26 -7.42 -7.47
C ALA A 30 2.68 -8.49 -8.40
N ALA A 31 3.35 -9.63 -8.56
CA ALA A 31 2.83 -10.76 -9.33
C ALA A 31 1.57 -11.36 -8.69
N GLU A 32 1.55 -11.55 -7.38
CA GLU A 32 0.37 -12.02 -6.65
C GLU A 32 -0.76 -10.98 -6.70
N MET A 33 -0.46 -9.69 -6.57
CA MET A 33 -1.45 -8.62 -6.74
C MET A 33 -2.17 -8.71 -8.09
N ARG A 34 -1.41 -8.93 -9.17
CA ARG A 34 -1.97 -9.14 -10.52
C ARG A 34 -2.74 -10.45 -10.64
N ARG A 35 -2.22 -11.54 -10.07
CA ARG A 35 -2.85 -12.87 -10.10
C ARG A 35 -4.25 -12.84 -9.49
N TYR A 36 -4.43 -12.11 -8.39
CA TYR A 36 -5.71 -11.94 -7.71
C TYR A 36 -6.51 -10.73 -8.21
N ASN A 37 -6.05 -10.05 -9.27
CA ASN A 37 -6.71 -8.87 -9.85
C ASN A 37 -7.04 -7.79 -8.81
N LEU A 38 -6.11 -7.54 -7.90
CA LEU A 38 -6.27 -6.56 -6.82
C LEU A 38 -6.04 -5.14 -7.34
N GLU A 39 -6.87 -4.22 -6.88
CA GLU A 39 -6.70 -2.80 -7.16
C GLU A 39 -5.77 -2.13 -6.13
N VAL A 40 -5.91 -2.54 -4.87
CA VAL A 40 -5.07 -2.08 -3.75
C VAL A 40 -4.72 -3.27 -2.86
N LEU A 41 -3.43 -3.41 -2.56
CA LEU A 41 -2.90 -4.37 -1.62
C LEU A 41 -2.27 -3.62 -0.44
N GLY A 42 -2.83 -3.79 0.75
CA GLY A 42 -2.20 -3.40 2.00
C GLY A 42 -1.10 -4.38 2.38
N ILE A 43 0.03 -3.88 2.85
CA ILE A 43 1.19 -4.69 3.22
C ILE A 43 1.62 -4.30 4.63
N SER A 44 1.83 -5.29 5.48
CA SER A 44 2.43 -5.12 6.81
C SER A 44 3.77 -5.83 6.91
N GLU A 45 4.62 -5.37 7.83
CA GLU A 45 5.97 -5.88 8.04
C GLU A 45 6.83 -5.76 6.79
N THR A 46 6.80 -4.59 6.14
CA THR A 46 7.62 -4.31 4.95
C THR A 46 9.10 -4.27 5.29
N HIS A 47 9.45 -3.84 6.51
CA HIS A 47 10.82 -3.64 6.98
C HIS A 47 11.61 -2.59 6.17
N TRP A 48 10.89 -1.76 5.42
CA TRP A 48 11.46 -0.61 4.75
C TRP A 48 11.53 0.56 5.71
N THR A 49 12.56 1.39 5.54
CA THR A 49 12.79 2.61 6.31
C THR A 49 12.22 3.80 5.55
N GLN A 50 12.02 4.91 6.26
CA GLN A 50 11.51 6.19 5.77
C GLN A 50 10.08 6.12 5.26
N VAL A 51 9.58 7.29 4.88
CA VAL A 51 8.27 7.48 4.26
C VAL A 51 8.51 7.86 2.81
N GLY A 52 7.84 7.18 1.88
CA GLY A 52 8.06 7.47 0.48
C GLY A 52 7.12 6.75 -0.47
N GLN A 53 7.38 6.96 -1.74
CA GLN A 53 6.70 6.26 -2.82
C GLN A 53 7.70 5.79 -3.87
N GLN A 54 7.48 4.61 -4.42
CA GLN A 54 8.31 4.05 -5.48
C GLN A 54 7.43 3.39 -6.54
N ARG A 55 7.70 3.71 -7.80
CA ARG A 55 7.10 2.99 -8.93
C ARG A 55 7.97 1.78 -9.25
N LEU A 56 7.38 0.59 -9.20
CA LEU A 56 8.06 -0.63 -9.62
C LEU A 56 8.19 -0.67 -11.14
N THR A 57 9.18 -1.39 -11.66
CA THR A 57 9.33 -1.65 -13.11
C THR A 57 8.09 -2.35 -13.68
N SER A 58 7.38 -3.11 -12.85
CA SER A 58 6.11 -3.75 -13.17
C SER A 58 4.90 -2.80 -13.22
N LYS A 59 5.12 -1.50 -12.96
CA LYS A 59 4.18 -0.37 -13.05
C LYS A 59 3.24 -0.15 -11.86
N GLU A 60 3.21 -1.03 -10.88
CA GLU A 60 2.56 -0.76 -9.60
C GLU A 60 3.26 0.40 -8.87
N LEU A 61 2.48 1.19 -8.14
CA LEU A 61 2.98 2.25 -7.27
C LEU A 61 2.93 1.73 -5.84
N LEU A 62 4.06 1.75 -5.17
CA LEU A 62 4.18 1.41 -3.77
C LEU A 62 4.25 2.70 -2.96
N LEU A 63 3.34 2.88 -2.02
CA LEU A 63 3.38 3.93 -0.99
C LEU A 63 3.78 3.25 0.30
N TYR A 64 4.81 3.73 0.99
CA TYR A 64 5.30 3.07 2.20
C TYR A 64 5.58 4.05 3.33
N SER A 65 5.42 3.54 4.52
CA SER A 65 5.82 4.17 5.77
C SER A 65 6.68 3.19 6.56
N GLY A 66 7.75 3.71 7.15
CA GLY A 66 8.74 3.00 7.92
C GLY A 66 9.46 3.94 8.88
N HIS A 67 10.37 3.40 9.69
CA HIS A 67 11.16 4.21 10.62
C HIS A 67 12.14 5.13 9.88
N GLU A 68 12.28 6.37 10.35
CA GLU A 68 13.24 7.33 9.75
C GLU A 68 14.69 6.88 9.91
N GLU A 69 15.02 6.26 11.05
CA GLU A 69 16.37 5.78 11.35
C GLU A 69 16.69 4.50 10.58
N GLU A 70 17.76 4.53 9.79
CA GLU A 70 18.24 3.38 9.00
C GLU A 70 18.66 2.18 9.86
N ASN A 71 19.07 2.44 11.11
CA ASN A 71 19.51 1.46 12.08
C ASN A 71 18.42 1.02 13.06
N ALA A 72 17.19 1.54 12.95
CA ALA A 72 16.09 1.11 13.80
C ALA A 72 15.80 -0.39 13.60
N PRO A 73 15.26 -1.08 14.61
CA PRO A 73 14.80 -2.45 14.45
C PRO A 73 13.86 -2.56 13.25
N ARG A 74 14.28 -3.34 12.25
CA ARG A 74 13.53 -3.60 11.01
C ARG A 74 12.41 -4.61 11.28
N THR A 75 11.49 -4.24 12.16
CA THR A 75 10.36 -5.05 12.62
C THR A 75 9.02 -4.37 12.32
N GLN A 76 9.06 -3.20 11.67
CA GLN A 76 7.92 -2.36 11.40
C GLN A 76 7.86 -1.99 9.93
N GLY A 77 6.83 -1.24 9.56
CA GLY A 77 6.62 -0.76 8.21
C GLY A 77 5.32 -1.25 7.63
N VAL A 78 4.60 -0.34 7.01
CA VAL A 78 3.37 -0.62 6.27
C VAL A 78 3.45 0.00 4.88
N ALA A 79 2.77 -0.61 3.93
CA ALA A 79 2.68 -0.07 2.59
C ALA A 79 1.30 -0.31 1.96
N LEU A 80 1.03 0.46 0.91
CA LEU A 80 -0.06 0.23 -0.03
C LEU A 80 0.57 0.06 -1.41
N MET A 81 0.34 -1.09 -2.05
CA MET A 81 0.66 -1.32 -3.45
C MET A 81 -0.58 -1.09 -4.30
N LEU A 82 -0.46 -0.25 -5.32
CA LEU A 82 -1.55 0.27 -6.13
C LEU A 82 -1.43 -0.16 -7.59
N SER A 83 -2.53 -0.68 -8.14
CA SER A 83 -2.68 -0.92 -9.57
C SER A 83 -2.60 0.41 -10.35
N LYS A 84 -2.47 0.34 -11.68
CA LYS A 84 -2.55 1.55 -12.52
C LYS A 84 -3.89 2.29 -12.37
N GLN A 85 -4.99 1.57 -12.16
CA GLN A 85 -6.31 2.19 -11.99
C GLN A 85 -6.43 2.87 -10.63
N ALA A 86 -5.98 2.24 -9.54
CA ALA A 86 -5.92 2.85 -8.23
C ALA A 86 -5.00 4.08 -8.19
N GLN A 87 -3.85 4.02 -8.86
CA GLN A 87 -2.95 5.17 -9.03
C GLN A 87 -3.66 6.37 -9.67
N ASN A 88 -4.39 6.16 -10.77
CA ASN A 88 -5.09 7.24 -11.47
C ASN A 88 -6.28 7.82 -10.68
N ALA A 89 -6.71 7.14 -9.62
CA ALA A 89 -7.76 7.58 -8.73
C ALA A 89 -7.19 8.16 -7.42
N LEU A 90 -5.89 7.99 -7.13
CA LEU A 90 -5.26 8.51 -5.93
C LEU A 90 -5.30 10.04 -5.94
N THR A 91 -5.76 10.60 -4.82
CA THR A 91 -5.89 12.06 -4.61
C THR A 91 -4.87 12.59 -3.61
N GLY A 92 -4.40 11.74 -2.71
CA GLY A 92 -3.39 12.07 -1.72
C GLY A 92 -3.16 10.88 -0.79
N TRP A 93 -2.04 10.90 -0.08
CA TRP A 93 -1.75 9.92 0.95
C TRP A 93 -0.89 10.56 2.04
N GLU A 94 -0.95 9.99 3.23
CA GLU A 94 -0.24 10.46 4.41
C GLU A 94 0.20 9.27 5.26
N SER A 95 1.34 9.42 5.92
CA SER A 95 1.85 8.49 6.93
C SER A 95 1.57 9.04 8.32
N HIS A 96 1.21 8.16 9.25
CA HIS A 96 1.02 8.48 10.67
C HIS A 96 1.95 7.60 11.51
N GLY A 97 3.25 7.74 11.25
CA GLY A 97 4.30 6.89 11.81
C GLY A 97 4.50 5.58 11.04
N PRO A 98 5.46 4.73 11.46
CA PRO A 98 5.92 3.56 10.70
C PRO A 98 4.86 2.46 10.53
N ARG A 99 3.77 2.53 11.28
CA ARG A 99 2.75 1.49 11.39
C ARG A 99 1.41 1.86 10.77
N ILE A 100 1.25 3.09 10.26
CA ILE A 100 -0.03 3.55 9.72
C ILE A 100 0.22 4.36 8.45
N ILE A 101 -0.48 3.99 7.38
CA ILE A 101 -0.53 4.75 6.13
C ILE A 101 -1.98 4.87 5.67
N LYS A 102 -2.37 6.07 5.21
CA LYS A 102 -3.70 6.36 4.68
C LYS A 102 -3.58 6.89 3.27
N ALA A 103 -4.38 6.36 2.36
CA ALA A 103 -4.51 6.86 0.99
C ALA A 103 -5.97 7.21 0.68
N SER A 104 -6.15 8.34 0.02
CA SER A 104 -7.45 8.88 -0.40
C SER A 104 -7.63 8.73 -1.90
N PHE A 105 -8.77 8.22 -2.34
CA PHE A 105 -9.07 7.96 -3.74
C PHE A 105 -10.36 8.65 -4.18
N LYS A 106 -10.35 9.21 -5.39
CA LYS A 106 -11.54 9.73 -6.06
C LYS A 106 -12.46 8.57 -6.44
N THR A 107 -13.74 8.71 -6.09
CA THR A 107 -14.78 7.78 -6.56
C THR A 107 -15.50 8.34 -7.78
N LYS A 108 -16.36 7.51 -8.39
CA LYS A 108 -17.18 7.94 -9.53
C LYS A 108 -18.32 8.88 -9.12
N LYS A 109 -18.74 8.83 -7.84
CA LYS A 109 -19.79 9.68 -7.31
C LYS A 109 -19.18 10.97 -6.78
N GLU A 110 -19.60 12.09 -7.34
CA GLU A 110 -19.15 13.41 -6.91
C GLU A 110 -19.45 13.65 -5.43
N GLY A 111 -18.54 14.34 -4.74
CA GLY A 111 -18.61 14.55 -3.30
C GLY A 111 -18.26 13.34 -2.43
N ILE A 112 -17.97 12.17 -3.00
CA ILE A 112 -17.56 10.97 -2.25
C ILE A 112 -16.10 10.63 -2.54
N SER A 113 -15.29 10.59 -1.49
CA SER A 113 -13.94 10.03 -1.50
C SER A 113 -13.92 8.68 -0.79
N MET A 114 -12.99 7.82 -1.20
CA MET A 114 -12.72 6.54 -0.54
C MET A 114 -11.37 6.63 0.16
N ASN A 115 -11.31 6.28 1.44
CA ASN A 115 -10.06 6.24 2.20
C ASN A 115 -9.71 4.78 2.51
N ILE A 116 -8.46 4.40 2.27
CA ILE A 116 -7.91 3.10 2.68
C ILE A 116 -6.81 3.37 3.69
N ILE A 117 -6.90 2.71 4.84
CA ILE A 117 -5.91 2.79 5.91
C ILE A 117 -5.31 1.39 6.08
N GLN A 118 -4.00 1.27 5.86
CA GLN A 118 -3.26 0.09 6.26
C GLN A 118 -2.57 0.38 7.58
N CYS A 119 -2.82 -0.47 8.56
CA CYS A 119 -2.21 -0.36 9.88
C CYS A 119 -1.67 -1.71 10.34
N TYR A 120 -0.65 -1.67 11.18
CA TYR A 120 -0.15 -2.84 11.90
C TYR A 120 0.04 -2.50 13.37
N ALA A 121 -0.73 -3.15 14.24
CA ALA A 121 -0.63 -2.93 15.68
C ALA A 121 0.73 -3.45 16.20
N PRO A 122 1.28 -2.84 17.27
CA PRO A 122 2.40 -3.43 17.99
C PRO A 122 2.04 -4.84 18.47
N THR A 123 2.97 -5.78 18.35
CA THR A 123 2.88 -7.08 19.01
C THR A 123 3.39 -6.94 20.45
N ASN A 124 2.82 -7.73 21.36
CA ASN A 124 3.33 -7.82 22.73
C ASN A 124 4.61 -8.64 22.70
N ASP A 125 5.75 -7.98 22.58
CA ASP A 125 7.05 -8.56 22.96
C ASP A 125 7.34 -8.20 24.43
#